data_AF-A0A7X6PV63-F1
#
_entry.id   AF-A0A7X6PV63-F1
#
_cell.length_a   1.000
_cell.length_b   1.000
_cell.length_c   1.000
_cell.angle_alpha   90.00
_cell.angle_beta   90.00
_cell.angle_gamma   90.00
#
_symmetry.space_group_name_H-M   'P 1'
#
loop_
_entity.id
_entity.type
_entity.pdbx_description
1 polymer ?
#
loop_
_entity_poly.entity_id
_entity_poly.type
_entity_poly.pdbx_seq_one_letter_code
_entity_poly.pdbx_strand_id
1 'polypeptide(L)'
;MDREFTRREIIGAGLGAAAVALAGAAVSTTAAAQEKSASDTVTNTEAGLSGFNKYGEELENGLLLRTSPIAVKMIEKEEDIPKGAYRPERDGGIHIAQCQAFGMSRRQGMTVAMLKEDHWCPTALMAYGMVPKPSGGFLGESYMSFDTGKYIGIVSAPLKNATFMPDVVVIYMNPAQLRGALLPMNFSGSDQVKTELFLPSCGHAVVDPMKTGKYIVVLPDPGEYQRGLATEDEVILAVPREKMQPFMAGLKPGGRMYSHREQYMDMKPDFEQPQFYKDMFKQWGLGPK
;
A
#
# COMPACT_ATOMS: atom_id res chain seq x y z
N MET A 1 -24.49 -30.07 -6.07
CA MET A 1 -24.28 -29.06 -5.03
C MET A 1 -22.86 -29.21 -4.55
N ASP A 2 -22.14 -28.08 -4.49
CA ASP A 2 -20.76 -27.89 -4.04
C ASP A 2 -19.66 -28.51 -4.89
N ARG A 3 -19.36 -27.87 -6.04
CA ARG A 3 -18.03 -27.97 -6.65
C ARG A 3 -17.31 -26.65 -6.40
N GLU A 4 -16.34 -26.68 -5.49
CA GLU A 4 -15.38 -25.58 -5.33
C GLU A 4 -14.42 -25.55 -6.51
N PHE A 5 -14.15 -24.35 -7.03
CA PHE A 5 -13.16 -24.16 -8.10
C PHE A 5 -11.75 -24.08 -7.51
N THR A 6 -10.80 -24.75 -8.15
CA THR A 6 -9.42 -24.76 -7.69
C THR A 6 -8.71 -23.45 -8.06
N ARG A 7 -7.74 -23.01 -7.23
CA ARG A 7 -6.92 -21.81 -7.50
C ARG A 7 -6.30 -21.80 -8.91
N ARG A 8 -5.99 -22.97 -9.47
CA ARG A 8 -5.37 -23.12 -10.79
C ARG A 8 -6.34 -22.85 -11.95
N GLU A 9 -7.62 -23.23 -11.80
CA GLU A 9 -8.68 -22.93 -12.78
C GLU A 9 -8.97 -21.42 -12.84
N ILE A 10 -8.86 -20.73 -11.71
CA ILE A 10 -9.11 -19.27 -11.61
C ILE A 10 -7.95 -18.47 -12.20
N ILE A 11 -6.71 -18.89 -11.97
CA ILE A 11 -5.50 -18.23 -12.51
C ILE A 11 -5.37 -18.45 -14.02
N GLY A 12 -5.72 -19.65 -14.52
CA GLY A 12 -5.62 -19.99 -15.96
C GLY A 12 -6.62 -19.25 -16.86
N ALA A 13 -7.67 -18.65 -16.29
CA ALA A 13 -8.72 -17.97 -17.03
C ALA A 13 -8.39 -16.54 -17.49
N GLY A 14 -7.16 -16.04 -17.26
CA GLY A 14 -6.74 -14.72 -17.75
C GLY A 14 -7.63 -13.58 -17.23
N LEU A 15 -8.07 -13.67 -15.97
CA LEU A 15 -9.02 -12.74 -15.37
C LEU A 15 -8.33 -11.43 -14.99
N GLY A 16 -8.47 -10.44 -15.87
CA GLY A 16 -8.51 -9.04 -15.46
C GLY A 16 -9.67 -8.78 -14.49
N ALA A 17 -9.51 -7.76 -13.66
CA ALA A 17 -10.36 -7.37 -12.54
C ALA A 17 -11.86 -7.23 -12.88
N ALA A 18 -12.67 -8.24 -12.58
CA ALA A 18 -14.06 -8.07 -12.12
C ALA A 18 -14.74 -9.43 -12.00
N ALA A 19 -14.53 -10.15 -10.90
CA ALA A 19 -15.44 -11.20 -10.46
C ALA A 19 -15.04 -11.76 -9.10
N VAL A 20 -16.04 -12.16 -8.31
CA VAL A 20 -15.93 -12.88 -7.03
C VAL A 20 -15.69 -11.99 -5.82
N ALA A 21 -16.67 -11.12 -5.57
CA ALA A 21 -17.20 -10.93 -4.23
C ALA A 21 -18.53 -11.69 -4.16
N LEU A 22 -18.51 -12.99 -3.86
CA LEU A 22 -19.70 -13.71 -3.43
C LEU A 22 -19.32 -14.77 -2.39
N ALA A 23 -20.08 -14.73 -1.29
CA ALA A 23 -20.17 -15.67 -0.18
C ALA A 23 -19.20 -15.47 0.99
N GLY A 24 -19.52 -14.47 1.82
CA GLY A 24 -19.40 -14.65 3.26
C GLY A 24 -20.34 -15.77 3.70
N ALA A 25 -19.77 -16.87 4.17
CA ALA A 25 -20.41 -17.81 5.07
C ALA A 25 -19.29 -18.45 5.91
N ALA A 26 -19.34 -18.24 7.21
CA ALA A 26 -18.52 -18.96 8.16
C ALA A 26 -18.82 -20.46 8.06
N VAL A 27 -17.80 -21.28 7.83
CA VAL A 27 -17.83 -22.70 8.20
C VAL A 27 -16.47 -23.08 8.79
N SER A 28 -16.50 -23.27 10.10
CA SER A 28 -15.49 -24.06 10.82
C SER A 28 -15.66 -25.52 10.43
N THR A 29 -14.60 -26.20 10.01
CA THR A 29 -14.36 -27.61 10.39
C THR A 29 -12.88 -27.98 10.26
N THR A 30 -12.44 -28.64 11.32
CA THR A 30 -11.23 -29.43 11.48
C THR A 30 -11.11 -30.56 10.45
N ALA A 31 -9.97 -30.69 9.76
CA ALA A 31 -9.46 -31.99 9.32
C ALA A 31 -7.98 -31.93 8.89
N ALA A 32 -7.15 -32.60 9.70
CA ALA A 32 -5.85 -33.20 9.44
C ALA A 32 -5.06 -32.80 8.17
N ALA A 33 -3.91 -32.19 8.42
CA ALA A 33 -2.77 -32.19 7.51
C ALA A 33 -2.33 -33.64 7.19
N GLN A 34 -2.17 -33.93 5.90
CA GLN A 34 -1.28 -34.99 5.44
C GLN A 34 -0.36 -34.40 4.36
N GLU A 35 0.92 -34.35 4.72
CA GLU A 35 2.05 -34.03 3.85
C GLU A 35 2.15 -35.04 2.70
N LYS A 36 2.40 -34.53 1.50
CA LYS A 36 3.42 -35.14 0.64
C LYS A 36 4.02 -34.13 -0.34
N SER A 37 5.34 -34.16 -0.34
CA SER A 37 6.29 -33.28 -1.00
C SER A 37 6.26 -33.36 -2.53
N ALA A 38 6.34 -32.20 -3.18
CA ALA A 38 7.09 -32.03 -4.41
C ALA A 38 7.85 -30.70 -4.33
N SER A 39 9.16 -30.82 -4.43
CA SER A 39 10.17 -29.78 -4.27
C SER A 39 10.11 -28.77 -5.42
N ASP A 40 9.73 -27.53 -5.10
CA ASP A 40 10.27 -26.32 -5.72
C ASP A 40 10.54 -25.33 -4.58
N THR A 41 11.74 -25.41 -4.03
CA THR A 41 12.22 -24.51 -2.99
C THR A 41 12.46 -23.15 -3.63
N VAL A 42 11.41 -22.35 -3.79
CA VAL A 42 11.57 -20.89 -3.93
C VAL A 42 12.08 -20.42 -2.58
N THR A 43 13.39 -20.25 -2.48
CA THR A 43 14.01 -19.58 -1.36
C THR A 43 13.38 -18.19 -1.26
N ASN A 44 12.54 -17.98 -0.24
CA ASN A 44 12.04 -16.67 0.17
C ASN A 44 13.21 -15.86 0.73
N THR A 45 14.13 -15.43 -0.14
CA THR A 45 15.12 -14.42 0.21
C THR A 45 14.42 -13.07 0.13
N GLU A 46 14.19 -12.46 1.29
CA GLU A 46 13.63 -11.11 1.41
C GLU A 46 14.44 -10.15 0.52
N ALA A 47 13.75 -9.31 -0.25
CA ALA A 47 14.40 -8.42 -1.20
C ALA A 47 15.29 -7.41 -0.46
N GLY A 48 16.58 -7.34 -0.82
CA GLY A 48 17.49 -6.29 -0.34
C GLY A 48 17.14 -4.91 -0.90
N LEU A 49 17.94 -3.90 -0.54
CA LEU A 49 17.65 -2.49 -0.87
C LEU A 49 17.53 -2.24 -2.38
N SER A 50 18.44 -2.82 -3.16
CA SER A 50 18.39 -2.77 -4.62
C SER A 50 17.10 -3.39 -5.20
N GLY A 51 16.56 -4.42 -4.54
CA GLY A 51 15.27 -5.02 -4.88
C GLY A 51 14.11 -4.04 -4.65
N PHE A 52 14.13 -3.33 -3.52
CA PHE A 52 13.15 -2.27 -3.23
C PHE A 52 13.27 -1.09 -4.20
N ASN A 53 14.49 -0.68 -4.56
CA ASN A 53 14.69 0.35 -5.57
C ASN A 53 14.09 -0.06 -6.92
N LYS A 54 14.33 -1.32 -7.34
CA LYS A 54 13.71 -1.89 -8.54
C LYS A 54 12.18 -1.92 -8.46
N TYR A 55 11.59 -2.22 -7.30
CA TYR A 55 10.14 -2.11 -7.13
C TYR A 55 9.63 -0.69 -7.36
N GLY A 56 10.38 0.33 -6.91
CA GLY A 56 10.07 1.73 -7.21
C GLY A 56 9.95 2.01 -8.71
N GLU A 57 10.95 1.58 -9.49
CA GLU A 57 10.95 1.73 -10.95
C GLU A 57 9.83 0.95 -11.63
N GLU A 58 9.59 -0.29 -11.21
CA GLU A 58 8.54 -1.13 -11.79
C GLU A 58 7.14 -0.57 -11.51
N LEU A 59 6.89 -0.05 -10.30
CA LEU A 59 5.62 0.58 -9.93
C LEU A 59 5.36 1.86 -10.72
N GLU A 60 6.35 2.75 -10.82
CA GLU A 60 6.25 3.98 -11.61
C GLU A 60 5.85 3.67 -13.06
N ASN A 61 6.55 2.72 -13.69
CA ASN A 61 6.38 2.40 -15.11
C ASN A 61 5.14 1.54 -15.40
N GLY A 62 4.83 0.56 -14.55
CA GLY A 62 3.71 -0.37 -14.73
C GLY A 62 2.38 0.33 -14.48
N LEU A 63 2.29 1.10 -13.39
CA LEU A 63 1.06 1.76 -12.96
C LEU A 63 0.90 3.17 -13.54
N LEU A 64 1.92 3.70 -14.23
CA LEU A 64 1.92 5.07 -14.78
C LEU A 64 1.72 6.13 -13.70
N LEU A 65 2.43 5.98 -12.58
CA LEU A 65 2.28 6.88 -11.43
C LEU A 65 2.74 8.30 -11.80
N ARG A 66 2.01 9.32 -11.32
CA ARG A 66 2.38 10.73 -11.55
C ARG A 66 3.61 11.18 -10.78
N THR A 67 3.93 10.48 -9.70
CA THR A 67 5.02 10.78 -8.77
C THR A 67 5.63 9.48 -8.28
N SER A 68 6.84 9.56 -7.74
CA SER A 68 7.50 8.38 -7.18
C SER A 68 6.73 7.79 -6.00
N PRO A 69 6.59 6.45 -5.91
CA PRO A 69 6.42 5.77 -4.63
C PRO A 69 7.52 6.23 -3.67
N ILE A 70 7.20 6.43 -2.40
CA ILE A 70 8.19 6.85 -1.41
C ILE A 70 8.49 5.72 -0.41
N ALA A 71 9.78 5.52 -0.17
CA ALA A 71 10.28 4.74 0.95
C ALA A 71 10.15 5.59 2.22
N VAL A 72 9.55 5.04 3.27
CA VAL A 72 9.42 5.69 4.58
C VAL A 72 10.05 4.81 5.64
N LYS A 73 10.88 5.41 6.50
CA LYS A 73 11.52 4.74 7.64
C LYS A 73 11.41 5.60 8.91
N MET A 74 11.07 4.98 10.02
CA MET A 74 11.13 5.61 11.33
C MET A 74 12.57 5.61 11.87
N ILE A 75 12.96 6.71 12.53
CA ILE A 75 14.33 6.97 12.98
C ILE A 75 14.36 6.80 14.50
N GLU A 76 15.11 5.83 15.01
CA GLU A 76 15.25 5.60 16.46
C GLU A 76 16.38 6.45 17.06
N LYS A 77 17.45 6.70 16.28
CA LYS A 77 18.62 7.49 16.68
C LYS A 77 19.22 8.28 15.52
N GLU A 78 20.03 9.30 15.81
CA GLU A 78 20.56 10.21 14.79
C GLU A 78 21.39 9.50 13.72
N GLU A 79 22.08 8.41 14.07
CA GLU A 79 22.90 7.64 13.13
C GLU A 79 22.07 6.90 12.07
N ASP A 80 20.76 6.76 12.28
CA ASP A 80 19.86 6.15 11.31
C ASP A 80 19.45 7.14 10.19
N ILE A 81 19.78 8.43 10.33
CA ILE A 81 19.49 9.47 9.33
C ILE A 81 20.42 9.25 8.12
N PRO A 82 19.89 9.03 6.90
CA PRO A 82 20.71 8.87 5.71
C PRO A 82 21.61 10.07 5.44
N LYS A 83 22.84 9.82 5.00
CA LYS A 83 23.78 10.88 4.60
C LYS A 83 23.16 11.72 3.48
N GLY A 84 23.19 13.04 3.63
CA GLY A 84 22.62 13.97 2.65
C GLY A 84 21.10 14.14 2.74
N ALA A 85 20.42 13.52 3.71
CA ALA A 85 19.01 13.83 3.98
C ALA A 85 18.86 15.30 4.39
N TYR A 86 17.96 16.00 3.69
CA TYR A 86 17.58 17.37 4.02
C TYR A 86 16.76 17.39 5.31
N ARG A 87 17.14 18.27 6.23
CA ARG A 87 16.41 18.56 7.47
C ARG A 87 15.91 20.00 7.45
N PRO A 88 14.58 20.24 7.43
CA PRO A 88 14.00 21.57 7.26
C PRO A 88 14.55 22.67 8.18
N GLU A 89 14.65 22.42 9.49
CA GLU A 89 15.11 23.43 10.43
C GLU A 89 16.62 23.59 10.32
N ARG A 90 17.37 22.48 10.37
CA ARG A 90 18.85 22.48 10.32
C ARG A 90 19.41 23.13 9.05
N ASP A 91 18.89 22.74 7.88
CA ASP A 91 19.45 23.12 6.58
C ASP A 91 18.76 24.33 5.96
N GLY A 92 17.48 24.55 6.28
CA GLY A 92 16.66 25.59 5.68
C GLY A 92 16.23 26.70 6.63
N GLY A 93 16.38 26.53 7.95
CA GLY A 93 15.83 27.47 8.94
C GLY A 93 14.30 27.56 8.89
N ILE A 94 13.63 26.53 8.37
CA ILE A 94 12.18 26.50 8.17
C ILE A 94 11.57 25.27 8.84
N HIS A 95 10.25 25.29 8.98
CA HIS A 95 9.48 24.16 9.48
C HIS A 95 8.42 23.79 8.46
N ILE A 96 8.12 22.50 8.35
CA ILE A 96 7.12 22.00 7.40
C ILE A 96 6.21 20.96 8.05
N ALA A 97 5.05 20.72 7.45
CA ALA A 97 4.21 19.59 7.82
C ALA A 97 4.74 18.28 7.23
N GLN A 98 4.42 17.14 7.84
CA GLN A 98 4.81 15.82 7.31
C GLN A 98 4.33 15.59 5.87
N CYS A 99 3.12 16.04 5.53
CA CYS A 99 2.60 15.95 4.15
C CYS A 99 3.47 16.71 3.15
N GLN A 100 4.10 17.83 3.54
CA GLN A 100 5.04 18.55 2.67
C GLN A 100 6.32 17.75 2.47
N ALA A 101 6.84 17.10 3.51
CA ALA A 101 8.01 16.22 3.38
C ALA A 101 7.74 15.06 2.41
N PHE A 102 6.56 14.43 2.50
CA PHE A 102 6.14 13.42 1.52
C PHE A 102 6.00 14.02 0.11
N GLY A 103 5.42 15.21 -0.01
CA GLY A 103 5.35 15.98 -1.26
C GLY A 103 6.72 16.24 -1.89
N MET A 104 7.69 16.70 -1.10
CA MET A 104 9.07 16.92 -1.53
C MET A 104 9.72 15.62 -2.01
N SER A 105 9.56 14.53 -1.27
CA SER A 105 10.10 13.22 -1.66
C SER A 105 9.50 12.71 -2.96
N ARG A 106 8.17 12.68 -3.08
CA ARG A 106 7.50 12.09 -4.25
C ARG A 106 7.58 12.96 -5.51
N ARG A 107 7.60 14.30 -5.37
CA ARG A 107 7.54 15.25 -6.50
C ARG A 107 8.90 15.81 -6.88
N GLN A 108 9.78 16.07 -5.91
CA GLN A 108 11.07 16.75 -6.12
C GLN A 108 12.26 15.80 -6.06
N GLY A 109 12.03 14.53 -5.73
CA GLY A 109 13.09 13.53 -5.67
C GLY A 109 13.97 13.63 -4.42
N MET A 110 13.57 14.43 -3.42
CA MET A 110 14.39 14.71 -2.24
C MET A 110 14.37 13.57 -1.22
N THR A 111 15.46 13.40 -0.48
CA THR A 111 15.45 12.63 0.77
C THR A 111 15.25 13.62 1.92
N VAL A 112 14.14 13.52 2.63
CA VAL A 112 13.77 14.46 3.69
C VAL A 112 13.65 13.72 5.02
N ALA A 113 14.42 14.15 6.01
CA ALA A 113 14.32 13.69 7.38
C ALA A 113 13.62 14.76 8.23
N MET A 114 12.67 14.33 9.05
CA MET A 114 11.86 15.18 9.93
C MET A 114 12.08 14.70 11.37
N LEU A 115 12.85 15.46 12.15
CA LEU A 115 12.93 15.31 13.61
C LEU A 115 11.87 16.21 14.27
N LYS A 116 11.79 16.17 15.60
CA LYS A 116 10.78 16.89 16.38
C LYS A 116 10.72 18.39 16.06
N GLU A 117 11.87 19.02 15.96
CA GLU A 117 12.10 20.43 15.65
C GLU A 117 11.72 20.82 14.21
N ASP A 118 11.69 19.87 13.26
CA ASP A 118 11.40 20.15 11.86
C ASP A 118 9.88 20.31 11.57
N HIS A 119 9.02 19.87 12.51
CA HIS A 119 7.58 19.75 12.30
C HIS A 119 6.80 21.03 12.61
N TRP A 120 5.90 21.39 11.69
CA TRP A 120 4.83 22.39 11.91
C TRP A 120 3.42 21.77 11.96
N CYS A 121 3.34 20.45 12.11
CA CYS A 121 2.09 19.71 12.27
C CYS A 121 2.12 18.89 13.56
N PRO A 122 1.25 19.18 14.55
CA PRO A 122 1.27 18.47 15.83
C PRO A 122 0.84 17.01 15.69
N THR A 123 -0.05 16.71 14.74
CA THR A 123 -0.60 15.36 14.58
C THR A 123 0.46 14.34 14.17
N ALA A 124 1.41 14.72 13.31
CA ALA A 124 2.53 13.86 12.97
C ALA A 124 3.41 13.54 14.20
N LEU A 125 3.75 14.57 15.00
CA LEU A 125 4.53 14.39 16.23
C LEU A 125 3.85 13.41 17.21
N MET A 126 2.53 13.53 17.38
CA MET A 126 1.75 12.65 18.27
C MET A 126 1.60 11.24 17.69
N ALA A 127 1.24 11.09 16.41
CA ALA A 127 1.08 9.79 15.76
C ALA A 127 2.40 9.01 15.76
N TYR A 128 3.52 9.69 15.52
CA TYR A 128 4.84 9.05 15.46
C TYR A 128 5.47 8.81 16.84
N GLY A 129 4.80 9.23 17.93
CA GLY A 129 5.29 9.04 19.29
C GLY A 129 6.47 9.95 19.66
N MET A 130 6.71 11.03 18.91
CA MET A 130 7.77 12.02 19.25
C MET A 130 7.37 12.90 20.43
N VAL A 131 6.07 13.04 20.67
CA VAL A 131 5.49 13.73 21.84
C VAL A 131 4.31 12.93 22.40
N PRO A 132 3.98 13.07 23.70
CA PRO A 132 2.80 12.46 24.28
C PRO A 132 1.52 12.93 23.58
N LYS A 133 0.59 12.00 23.34
CA LYS A 133 -0.77 12.34 22.90
C LYS A 133 -1.63 12.75 24.12
N PRO A 134 -2.37 13.87 24.08
CA PRO A 134 -3.22 14.28 25.19
C PRO A 134 -4.34 13.26 25.45
N SER A 135 -4.69 13.07 26.73
CA SER A 135 -5.83 12.25 27.15
C SER A 135 -7.14 12.85 26.61
N GLY A 136 -7.84 12.13 25.74
CA GLY A 136 -9.05 12.61 25.05
C GLY A 136 -8.89 12.92 23.56
N GLY A 137 -7.66 12.82 23.03
CA GLY A 137 -7.35 13.12 21.63
C GLY A 137 -7.15 14.62 21.37
N PHE A 138 -6.49 14.96 20.26
CA PHE A 138 -6.19 16.35 19.91
C PHE A 138 -7.37 17.06 19.22
N LEU A 139 -8.34 16.31 18.68
CA LEU A 139 -9.57 16.79 18.03
C LEU A 139 -10.72 15.76 18.12
N GLY A 140 -10.73 14.90 19.15
CA GLY A 140 -11.69 13.78 19.27
C GLY A 140 -11.43 12.60 18.31
N GLU A 141 -10.35 12.64 17.54
CA GLU A 141 -9.97 11.60 16.59
C GLU A 141 -9.28 10.41 17.28
N SER A 142 -9.69 9.20 16.90
CA SER A 142 -9.07 7.95 17.34
C SER A 142 -8.15 7.41 16.25
N TYR A 143 -6.88 7.79 16.27
CA TYR A 143 -5.82 7.20 15.45
C TYR A 143 -4.78 6.46 16.30
N MET A 144 -4.09 5.50 15.68
CA MET A 144 -2.98 4.78 16.30
C MET A 144 -1.76 5.69 16.42
N SER A 145 -1.03 5.57 17.52
CA SER A 145 0.28 6.23 17.70
C SER A 145 1.34 5.22 18.11
N PHE A 146 2.61 5.45 17.77
CA PHE A 146 3.72 4.71 18.36
C PHE A 146 3.91 5.06 19.83
N ASP A 147 4.69 4.23 20.53
CA ASP A 147 5.06 4.47 21.92
C ASP A 147 5.89 5.75 22.03
N THR A 148 5.57 6.59 23.01
CA THR A 148 6.25 7.88 23.16
C THR A 148 7.74 7.70 23.44
N GLY A 149 8.57 8.39 22.68
CA GLY A 149 10.03 8.36 22.81
C GLY A 149 10.72 7.22 22.06
N LYS A 150 9.98 6.31 21.40
CA LYS A 150 10.59 5.24 20.61
C LYS A 150 11.36 5.77 19.39
N TYR A 151 10.76 6.74 18.67
CA TYR A 151 11.33 7.32 17.47
C TYR A 151 11.62 8.80 17.68
N ILE A 152 12.81 9.24 17.29
CA ILE A 152 13.21 10.65 17.29
C ILE A 152 12.78 11.38 16.00
N GLY A 153 12.47 10.62 14.95
CA GLY A 153 12.27 11.17 13.62
C GLY A 153 11.64 10.20 12.62
N ILE A 154 11.48 10.68 11.40
CA ILE A 154 11.03 9.93 10.22
C ILE A 154 11.81 10.42 9.01
N VAL A 155 12.18 9.53 8.10
CA VAL A 155 12.78 9.88 6.81
C VAL A 155 11.94 9.33 5.66
N SER A 156 11.85 10.12 4.59
CA SER A 156 11.24 9.70 3.33
C SER A 156 12.13 10.02 2.13
N ALA A 157 12.05 9.20 1.10
CA ALA A 157 12.77 9.39 -0.17
C ALA A 157 12.02 8.67 -1.31
N PRO A 158 12.24 9.03 -2.59
CA PRO A 158 11.79 8.20 -3.72
C PRO A 158 12.27 6.76 -3.56
N LEU A 159 11.37 5.80 -3.65
CA LEU A 159 11.69 4.38 -3.42
C LEU A 159 12.81 3.90 -4.35
N LYS A 160 12.83 4.34 -5.61
CA LYS A 160 13.86 4.00 -6.60
C LYS A 160 15.27 4.49 -6.24
N ASN A 161 15.40 5.53 -5.42
CA ASN A 161 16.68 6.15 -5.06
C ASN A 161 16.97 6.10 -3.55
N ALA A 162 16.11 5.45 -2.76
CA ALA A 162 16.27 5.39 -1.31
C ALA A 162 17.56 4.64 -0.93
N THR A 163 18.34 5.22 -0.02
CA THR A 163 19.59 4.64 0.48
C THR A 163 19.41 3.92 1.84
N PHE A 164 18.17 3.59 2.19
CA PHE A 164 17.78 2.96 3.44
C PHE A 164 16.64 1.97 3.19
N MET A 165 16.54 0.94 4.04
CA MET A 165 15.42 0.00 3.98
C MET A 165 14.13 0.65 4.52
N PRO A 166 13.03 0.69 3.75
CA PRO A 166 11.78 1.25 4.25
C PRO A 166 11.10 0.33 5.28
N ASP A 167 10.41 0.92 6.24
CA ASP A 167 9.41 0.23 7.06
C ASP A 167 8.08 0.11 6.31
N VAL A 168 7.75 1.15 5.51
CA VAL A 168 6.54 1.25 4.72
C VAL A 168 6.88 1.89 3.38
N VAL A 169 6.23 1.42 2.32
CA VAL A 169 6.19 2.10 1.03
C VAL A 169 4.84 2.81 0.90
N VAL A 170 4.86 4.11 0.64
CA VAL A 170 3.66 4.94 0.46
C VAL A 170 3.54 5.30 -1.02
N ILE A 171 2.38 5.01 -1.61
CA ILE A 171 2.12 5.16 -3.04
C ILE A 171 0.90 6.06 -3.22
N TYR A 172 1.06 7.16 -3.95
CA TYR A 172 -0.06 8.00 -4.36
C TYR A 172 -0.55 7.54 -5.72
N MET A 173 -1.83 7.25 -5.81
CA MET A 173 -2.47 6.61 -6.96
C MET A 173 -3.80 7.30 -7.25
N ASN A 174 -4.32 7.19 -8.47
CA ASN A 174 -5.73 7.48 -8.72
C ASN A 174 -6.60 6.21 -8.52
N PRO A 175 -7.94 6.31 -8.48
CA PRO A 175 -8.82 5.16 -8.30
C PRO A 175 -8.62 4.04 -9.34
N ALA A 176 -8.30 4.39 -10.59
CA ALA A 176 -8.09 3.41 -11.65
C ALA A 176 -6.82 2.58 -11.41
N GLN A 177 -5.75 3.22 -10.93
CA GLN A 177 -4.50 2.60 -10.53
C GLN A 177 -4.65 1.79 -9.24
N LEU A 178 -5.37 2.32 -8.24
CA LEU A 178 -5.65 1.60 -6.99
C LEU A 178 -6.42 0.30 -7.26
N ARG A 179 -7.44 0.33 -8.13
CA ARG A 179 -8.18 -0.87 -8.54
C ARG A 179 -7.25 -1.93 -9.13
N GLY A 180 -6.33 -1.53 -10.00
CA GLY A 180 -5.32 -2.42 -10.58
C GLY A 180 -4.34 -2.97 -9.53
N ALA A 181 -3.96 -2.15 -8.55
CA ALA A 181 -3.06 -2.55 -7.48
C ALA A 181 -3.70 -3.51 -6.45
N LEU A 182 -4.99 -3.31 -6.14
CA LEU A 182 -5.71 -4.13 -5.16
C LEU A 182 -6.20 -5.45 -5.76
N LEU A 183 -6.49 -5.52 -7.06
CA LEU A 183 -7.05 -6.73 -7.67
C LEU A 183 -6.22 -7.99 -7.35
N PRO A 184 -4.89 -8.01 -7.53
CA PRO A 184 -4.12 -9.21 -7.27
C PRO A 184 -4.09 -9.60 -5.79
N MET A 185 -4.41 -8.66 -4.90
CA MET A 185 -4.51 -8.92 -3.46
C MET A 185 -5.79 -9.67 -3.10
N ASN A 186 -6.79 -9.80 -3.99
CA ASN A 186 -8.02 -10.55 -3.72
C ASN A 186 -7.75 -12.00 -3.31
N PHE A 187 -6.64 -12.60 -3.79
CA PHE A 187 -6.25 -13.96 -3.43
C PHE A 187 -5.63 -14.09 -2.03
N SER A 188 -5.26 -12.96 -1.41
CA SER A 188 -4.68 -12.88 -0.06
C SER A 188 -5.72 -12.73 1.04
N GLY A 189 -6.99 -12.48 0.70
CA GLY A 189 -8.08 -12.22 1.65
C GLY A 189 -8.39 -10.74 1.80
N SER A 190 -9.68 -10.37 1.78
CA SER A 190 -10.13 -8.97 1.88
C SER A 190 -9.84 -8.33 3.23
N ASP A 191 -9.64 -9.12 4.28
CA ASP A 191 -9.29 -8.69 5.63
C ASP A 191 -7.87 -8.10 5.74
N GLN A 192 -7.05 -8.26 4.69
CA GLN A 192 -5.68 -7.76 4.60
C GLN A 192 -5.60 -6.28 4.21
N VAL A 193 -6.69 -5.68 3.74
CA VAL A 193 -6.80 -4.27 3.35
C VAL A 193 -7.69 -3.55 4.36
N LYS A 194 -7.21 -2.44 4.90
CA LYS A 194 -7.99 -1.53 5.75
C LYS A 194 -8.08 -0.18 5.06
N THR A 195 -9.22 0.49 5.19
CA THR A 195 -9.41 1.83 4.63
C THR A 195 -9.53 2.84 5.76
N GLU A 196 -8.80 3.94 5.65
CA GLU A 196 -8.85 5.09 6.55
C GLU A 196 -9.26 6.33 5.75
N LEU A 197 -10.44 6.85 6.07
CA LEU A 197 -11.08 7.93 5.30
C LEU A 197 -11.07 9.26 6.04
N PHE A 198 -10.39 9.33 7.18
CA PHE A 198 -10.33 10.52 8.00
C PHE A 198 -8.91 10.82 8.47
N LEU A 199 -8.77 11.99 9.10
CA LEU A 199 -7.50 12.47 9.65
C LEU A 199 -6.98 11.54 10.76
N PRO A 200 -5.65 11.42 10.92
CA PRO A 200 -4.58 12.00 10.10
C PRO A 200 -4.03 11.05 9.04
N SER A 201 -4.03 11.48 7.78
CA SER A 201 -3.59 10.64 6.66
C SER A 201 -2.13 10.18 6.76
N CYS A 202 -1.20 11.08 7.12
CA CYS A 202 0.21 10.73 7.32
C CYS A 202 0.44 9.78 8.51
N GLY A 203 -0.43 9.84 9.54
CA GLY A 203 -0.42 8.91 10.66
C GLY A 203 -0.87 7.52 10.22
N HIS A 204 -2.03 7.44 9.56
CA HIS A 204 -2.57 6.18 9.03
C HIS A 204 -1.66 5.54 7.97
N ALA A 205 -1.01 6.33 7.13
CA ALA A 205 -0.12 5.80 6.09
C ALA A 205 1.19 5.20 6.63
N VAL A 206 1.55 5.45 7.90
CA VAL A 206 2.82 4.99 8.49
C VAL A 206 2.60 4.10 9.71
N VAL A 207 1.80 4.56 10.68
CA VAL A 207 1.60 3.88 11.96
C VAL A 207 0.77 2.61 11.78
N ASP A 208 -0.39 2.71 11.12
CA ASP A 208 -1.29 1.57 10.93
C ASP A 208 -0.65 0.40 10.17
N PRO A 209 0.06 0.56 9.03
CA PRO A 209 0.68 -0.58 8.35
C PRO A 209 1.80 -1.20 9.20
N MET A 210 2.58 -0.40 9.93
CA MET A 210 3.64 -0.91 10.82
C MET A 210 3.09 -1.64 12.05
N LYS A 211 1.93 -1.22 12.58
CA LYS A 211 1.31 -1.86 13.76
C LYS A 211 0.45 -3.06 13.41
N THR A 212 -0.24 -3.02 12.29
CA THR A 212 -1.23 -4.05 11.92
C THR A 212 -0.70 -5.05 10.90
N GLY A 213 0.39 -4.72 10.19
CA GLY A 213 0.89 -5.48 9.06
C GLY A 213 -0.08 -5.49 7.87
N LYS A 214 -1.14 -4.66 7.85
CA LYS A 214 -2.13 -4.60 6.76
C LYS A 214 -1.74 -3.59 5.69
N TYR A 215 -2.29 -3.78 4.49
CA TYR A 215 -2.30 -2.72 3.48
C TYR A 215 -3.31 -1.66 3.93
N ILE A 216 -2.93 -0.39 3.90
CA ILE A 216 -3.82 0.70 4.31
C ILE A 216 -4.11 1.61 3.11
N VAL A 217 -5.37 1.72 2.74
CA VAL A 217 -5.86 2.70 1.77
C VAL A 217 -6.25 3.95 2.54
N VAL A 218 -5.62 5.08 2.26
CA VAL A 218 -5.82 6.32 3.01
C VAL A 218 -6.34 7.41 2.08
N LEU A 219 -7.42 8.08 2.48
CA LEU A 219 -7.89 9.29 1.80
C LEU A 219 -6.99 10.47 2.18
N PRO A 220 -6.43 11.22 1.21
CA PRO A 220 -5.68 12.44 1.51
C PRO A 220 -6.51 13.43 2.32
N ASP A 221 -5.97 13.85 3.46
CA ASP A 221 -6.62 14.84 4.33
C ASP A 221 -6.36 16.29 3.83
N PRO A 222 -6.93 17.33 4.48
CA PRO A 222 -6.68 18.71 4.09
C PRO A 222 -5.20 19.11 4.10
N GLY A 223 -4.35 18.48 4.93
CA GLY A 223 -2.91 18.73 4.93
C GLY A 223 -2.20 18.14 3.72
N GLU A 224 -2.55 16.92 3.34
CA GLU A 224 -2.10 16.32 2.07
C GLU A 224 -2.52 17.16 0.88
N TYR A 225 -3.78 17.57 0.80
CA TYR A 225 -4.29 18.37 -0.32
C TYR A 225 -3.66 19.78 -0.35
N GLN A 226 -3.79 20.56 0.73
CA GLN A 226 -3.43 21.98 0.74
C GLN A 226 -1.92 22.23 0.81
N ARG A 227 -1.14 21.32 1.42
CA ARG A 227 0.29 21.51 1.68
C ARG A 227 1.16 20.44 1.03
N GLY A 228 0.73 19.18 1.07
CA GLY A 228 1.40 18.05 0.38
C GLY A 228 1.18 18.03 -1.13
N LEU A 229 0.27 18.89 -1.64
CA LEU A 229 -0.11 19.00 -3.04
C LEU A 229 -0.70 17.69 -3.59
N ALA A 230 -1.38 16.88 -2.78
CA ALA A 230 -2.17 15.77 -3.29
C ALA A 230 -3.30 16.30 -4.19
N THR A 231 -3.59 15.65 -5.32
CA THR A 231 -4.66 16.10 -6.25
C THR A 231 -6.03 15.54 -5.85
N GLU A 232 -7.14 16.10 -6.38
CA GLU A 232 -8.49 15.69 -5.96
C GLU A 232 -8.83 14.23 -6.30
N ASP A 233 -8.07 13.63 -7.21
CA ASP A 233 -8.22 12.26 -7.66
C ASP A 233 -7.13 11.33 -7.12
N GLU A 234 -6.32 11.77 -6.15
CA GLU A 234 -5.32 10.93 -5.50
C GLU A 234 -5.89 10.21 -4.26
N VAL A 235 -5.46 8.97 -4.09
CA VAL A 235 -5.64 8.11 -2.92
C VAL A 235 -4.28 7.50 -2.58
N ILE A 236 -4.03 7.29 -1.30
CA ILE A 236 -2.77 6.72 -0.82
C ILE A 236 -2.95 5.22 -0.57
N LEU A 237 -1.99 4.42 -1.04
CA LEU A 237 -1.82 3.03 -0.64
C LEU A 237 -0.50 2.92 0.15
N ALA A 238 -0.61 2.51 1.41
CA ALA A 238 0.53 2.20 2.26
C ALA A 238 0.74 0.68 2.34
N VAL A 239 1.94 0.25 1.99
CA VAL A 239 2.35 -1.17 1.94
C VAL A 239 3.46 -1.41 2.98
N PRO A 240 3.24 -2.24 4.02
CA PRO A 240 4.30 -2.56 4.96
C PRO A 240 5.40 -3.36 4.26
N ARG A 241 6.65 -3.18 4.69
CA ARG A 241 7.86 -3.79 4.09
C ARG A 241 7.68 -5.27 3.76
N GLU A 242 7.23 -6.05 4.73
CA GLU A 242 7.06 -7.51 4.63
C GLU A 242 6.07 -7.92 3.53
N LYS A 243 5.16 -7.02 3.15
CA LYS A 243 4.17 -7.24 2.09
C LYS A 243 4.57 -6.72 0.72
N MET A 244 5.72 -6.04 0.58
CA MET A 244 6.16 -5.53 -0.72
C MET A 244 6.45 -6.65 -1.72
N GLN A 245 7.14 -7.71 -1.32
CA GLN A 245 7.41 -8.83 -2.21
C GLN A 245 6.11 -9.53 -2.70
N PRO A 246 5.16 -9.94 -1.83
CA PRO A 246 3.92 -10.54 -2.29
C PRO A 246 3.04 -9.55 -3.08
N PHE A 247 3.06 -8.25 -2.75
CA PHE A 247 2.38 -7.22 -3.53
C PHE A 247 2.93 -7.16 -4.97
N MET A 248 4.25 -7.05 -5.13
CA MET A 248 4.90 -7.00 -6.45
C MET A 248 4.74 -8.30 -7.23
N ALA A 249 4.70 -9.45 -6.55
CA ALA A 249 4.38 -10.74 -7.18
C ALA A 249 2.93 -10.78 -7.68
N GLY A 250 1.98 -10.26 -6.90
CA GLY A 250 0.58 -10.12 -7.30
C GLY A 250 0.42 -9.26 -8.55
N LEU A 251 1.20 -8.18 -8.67
CA LEU A 251 1.23 -7.36 -9.88
C LEU A 251 1.83 -8.07 -11.11
N LYS A 252 2.28 -9.33 -11.01
CA LYS A 252 2.89 -10.09 -12.11
C LYS A 252 2.17 -11.43 -12.40
N PRO A 253 0.84 -11.45 -12.62
CA PRO A 253 0.06 -12.71 -12.69
C PRO A 253 0.45 -13.65 -13.85
N GLY A 254 1.24 -13.18 -14.83
CA GLY A 254 1.81 -13.99 -15.91
C GLY A 254 3.32 -13.84 -16.07
N GLY A 255 4.04 -13.48 -15.00
CA GLY A 255 5.48 -13.19 -15.03
C GLY A 255 5.84 -11.83 -15.63
N ARG A 256 4.84 -11.06 -16.07
CA ARG A 256 4.98 -9.69 -16.58
C ARG A 256 4.24 -8.71 -15.68
N MET A 257 4.81 -7.53 -15.49
CA MET A 257 4.21 -6.46 -14.70
C MET A 257 2.87 -6.03 -15.31
N TYR A 258 1.82 -5.99 -14.49
CA TYR A 258 0.54 -5.39 -14.82
C TYR A 258 0.77 -3.97 -15.33
N SER A 259 0.23 -3.68 -16.51
CA SER A 259 0.31 -2.35 -17.09
C SER A 259 -1.06 -1.73 -17.24
N HIS A 260 -1.22 -0.51 -16.74
CA HIS A 260 -2.46 0.24 -16.95
C HIS A 260 -2.70 0.57 -18.44
N ARG A 261 -1.66 0.50 -19.29
CA ARG A 261 -1.76 0.67 -20.75
C ARG A 261 -2.57 -0.43 -21.45
N GLU A 262 -2.69 -1.59 -20.81
CA GLU A 262 -3.37 -2.76 -21.39
C GLU A 262 -4.85 -2.82 -20.99
N GLN A 263 -5.34 -1.82 -20.26
CA GLN A 263 -6.73 -1.74 -19.82
C GLN A 263 -7.53 -0.83 -20.75
N TYR A 264 -8.72 -1.27 -21.14
CA TYR A 264 -9.63 -0.49 -21.98
C TYR A 264 -11.05 -0.57 -21.41
N MET A 265 -11.81 0.50 -21.63
CA MET A 265 -13.24 0.51 -21.32
C MET A 265 -13.98 -0.13 -22.48
N ASP A 266 -14.88 -1.05 -22.18
CA ASP A 266 -15.77 -1.66 -23.17
C ASP A 266 -17.16 -1.75 -22.57
N MET A 267 -18.16 -1.27 -23.31
CA MET A 267 -19.56 -1.26 -22.89
C MET A 267 -20.37 -1.99 -23.96
N LYS A 268 -20.14 -3.29 -24.06
CA LYS A 268 -20.86 -4.17 -24.98
C LYS A 268 -21.99 -4.90 -24.25
N PRO A 269 -23.23 -4.85 -24.75
CA PRO A 269 -24.21 -5.85 -24.35
C PRO A 269 -23.69 -7.24 -24.75
N ASP A 270 -24.10 -8.27 -24.00
CA ASP A 270 -23.75 -9.67 -24.29
C ASP A 270 -22.24 -9.94 -24.43
N PHE A 271 -21.41 -9.27 -23.61
CA PHE A 271 -19.97 -9.52 -23.57
C PHE A 271 -19.68 -10.99 -23.26
N GLU A 272 -18.60 -11.52 -23.85
CA GLU A 272 -18.19 -12.90 -23.63
C GLU A 272 -17.88 -13.12 -22.15
N GLN A 273 -18.66 -13.98 -21.51
CA GLN A 273 -18.50 -14.29 -20.10
C GLN A 273 -17.39 -15.31 -19.90
N PRO A 274 -16.59 -15.21 -18.82
CA PRO A 274 -15.68 -16.29 -18.46
C PRO A 274 -16.47 -17.56 -18.11
N GLN A 275 -15.87 -18.74 -18.31
CA GLN A 275 -16.58 -20.02 -18.20
C GLN A 275 -17.25 -20.22 -16.83
N PHE A 276 -16.60 -19.81 -15.73
CA PHE A 276 -17.18 -19.94 -14.40
C PHE A 276 -18.45 -19.09 -14.21
N TYR A 277 -18.57 -17.93 -14.87
CA TYR A 277 -19.83 -17.18 -14.90
C TYR A 277 -20.90 -17.98 -15.63
N LYS A 278 -20.60 -18.51 -16.82
CA LYS A 278 -21.55 -19.36 -17.58
C LYS A 278 -22.05 -20.53 -16.73
N ASP A 279 -21.15 -21.17 -15.98
CA ASP A 279 -21.48 -22.28 -15.08
C ASP A 279 -22.38 -21.83 -13.92
N MET A 280 -22.10 -20.67 -13.30
CA MET A 280 -22.95 -20.08 -12.23
C MET A 280 -24.34 -19.71 -12.75
N PHE A 281 -24.42 -19.00 -13.88
CA PHE A 281 -25.69 -18.63 -14.50
C PHE A 281 -26.51 -19.88 -14.88
N LYS A 282 -25.85 -20.93 -15.39
CA LYS A 282 -26.52 -22.22 -15.66
C LYS A 282 -27.09 -22.86 -14.38
N GLN A 283 -26.35 -22.83 -13.27
CA GLN A 283 -26.84 -23.35 -11.99
C GLN A 283 -28.07 -22.60 -11.46
N TRP A 284 -28.18 -21.30 -11.76
CA TRP A 284 -29.34 -20.48 -11.40
C TRP A 284 -30.51 -20.57 -12.39
N GLY A 285 -30.39 -21.39 -13.45
CA GLY A 285 -31.40 -21.46 -14.50
C GLY A 285 -31.45 -20.22 -15.41
N LEU A 286 -30.38 -19.42 -15.40
CA LEU A 286 -30.25 -18.13 -16.11
C LEU A 286 -29.30 -18.21 -17.32
N GLY A 287 -29.03 -19.41 -17.84
CA GLY A 287 -28.17 -19.59 -19.00
C GLY A 287 -28.76 -18.97 -20.27
N PRO A 288 -27.93 -18.67 -21.29
CA PRO A 288 -28.43 -18.25 -22.60
C PRO A 288 -29.44 -19.29 -23.11
N LYS A 289 -30.57 -18.80 -23.63
CA LYS A 289 -31.60 -19.63 -24.27
C LYS A 289 -31.08 -20.25 -25.56
#